data_AF-A0A1X7A0X2-F1
#
_entry.id   AF-A0A1X7A0X2-F1
#
_cell.length_a   1.000
_cell.length_b   1.000
_cell.length_c   1.000
_cell.angle_alpha   90.00
_cell.angle_beta   90.00
_cell.angle_gamma   90.00
#
_symmetry.space_group_name_H-M   'P 1'
#
loop_
_entity.id
_entity.type
_entity.pdbx_description
1 polymer ?
#
loop_
_entity_poly.entity_id
_entity_poly.type
_entity_poly.pdbx_seq_one_letter_code
_entity_poly.pdbx_strand_id
1 'polypeptide(L)'
;MDQGLKEFARRHRQLRRKHRRLARGYVTRLGSNGVIEHQPRRELAGLVVPPIGVLLISFFGFKIVLFSSLGADAYGRHLSALAEGTMVERIGAVLMAADPLTMIATEVVSRLM
;
A
#
# COMPACT_ATOMS: atom_id res chain seq x y z
N MET A 1 18.45 -41.44 -7.30
CA MET A 1 19.35 -40.48 -6.61
C MET A 1 18.79 -39.06 -6.51
N ASP A 2 18.03 -38.56 -7.48
CA ASP A 2 17.53 -37.17 -7.50
C ASP A 2 16.47 -36.83 -6.41
N GLN A 3 15.61 -37.78 -6.04
CA GLN A 3 14.55 -37.55 -5.04
C GLN A 3 15.08 -37.24 -3.64
N GLY A 4 16.08 -37.99 -3.15
CA GLY A 4 16.67 -37.76 -1.83
C GLY A 4 17.33 -36.40 -1.69
N LEU A 5 17.98 -35.92 -2.77
CA LEU A 5 18.58 -34.60 -2.81
C LEU A 5 17.52 -33.49 -2.75
N LYS A 6 16.41 -33.67 -3.48
CA LYS A 6 15.26 -32.75 -3.45
C LYS A 6 14.61 -32.68 -2.07
N GLU A 7 14.43 -33.80 -1.39
CA GLU A 7 13.89 -33.85 -0.03
C GLU A 7 14.81 -33.19 0.99
N PHE A 8 16.11 -33.47 0.91
CA PHE A 8 17.11 -32.81 1.75
C PHE A 8 17.08 -31.29 1.55
N ALA A 9 17.11 -30.82 0.30
CA ALA A 9 17.03 -29.39 -0.02
C ALA A 9 15.73 -28.75 0.51
N ARG A 10 14.59 -29.46 0.44
CA ARG A 10 13.31 -29.00 1.01
C ARG A 10 13.39 -28.85 2.52
N ARG A 11 13.90 -29.86 3.24
CA ARG A 11 14.06 -29.81 4.71
C ARG A 11 15.03 -28.72 5.14
N HIS A 12 16.17 -28.59 4.46
CA HIS A 12 17.14 -27.53 4.73
C HIS A 12 16.51 -26.13 4.58
N ARG A 13 15.71 -25.90 3.52
CA ARG A 13 14.97 -24.63 3.36
C ARG A 13 13.95 -24.41 4.47
N GLN A 14 13.22 -25.44 4.89
CA GLN A 14 12.25 -25.33 5.99
C GLN A 14 12.94 -25.00 7.32
N LEU A 15 14.05 -25.66 7.63
CA LEU A 15 14.83 -25.42 8.85
C LEU A 15 15.38 -23.99 8.89
N ARG A 16 15.92 -23.50 7.77
CA ARG A 16 16.43 -22.12 7.64
C ARG A 16 15.30 -21.09 7.79
N ARG A 17 14.11 -21.37 7.26
CA ARG A 17 12.91 -20.53 7.46
C ARG A 17 12.48 -20.52 8.93
N LYS A 18 12.49 -21.66 9.63
CA LYS A 18 12.16 -21.75 11.07
C LYS A 18 13.15 -20.91 11.90
N HIS A 19 14.45 -21.08 11.68
CA HIS A 19 15.50 -20.30 12.37
C HIS A 19 15.36 -18.80 12.14
N ARG A 20 15.16 -18.35 10.90
CA ARG A 20 14.97 -16.92 10.60
C ARG A 20 13.73 -16.32 11.27
N ARG A 21 12.66 -17.11 11.47
CA ARG A 21 11.46 -16.66 12.18
C ARG A 21 11.70 -16.61 13.69
N LEU A 22 12.35 -17.61 14.27
CA LEU A 22 12.73 -17.62 15.68
C LEU A 22 13.67 -16.45 16.04
N ALA A 23 14.61 -16.11 15.16
CA ALA A 23 15.54 -14.99 15.33
C ALA A 23 14.84 -13.61 15.38
N ARG A 24 13.66 -13.46 14.77
CA ARG A 24 12.85 -12.23 14.83
C ARG A 24 12.00 -12.12 16.10
N GLY A 25 11.88 -13.22 16.84
CA GLY A 25 11.05 -13.29 18.04
C GLY A 25 10.38 -14.64 18.17
N TYR A 26 10.30 -15.12 19.40
CA TYR A 26 9.68 -16.39 19.73
C TYR A 26 8.84 -16.25 20.99
N VAL A 27 7.91 -17.19 21.15
CA VAL A 27 7.17 -17.41 22.38
C VAL A 27 7.52 -18.80 22.88
N THR A 28 7.77 -18.89 24.17
CA THR A 28 8.06 -20.16 24.84
C THR A 28 6.74 -20.77 25.29
N ARG A 29 6.50 -22.03 24.91
CA ARG A 29 5.31 -22.78 25.34
C ARG A 29 5.73 -24.13 25.90
N LEU A 30 5.02 -24.58 26.92
CA LEU A 30 5.16 -25.95 27.41
C LEU A 30 4.35 -26.87 26.48
N GLY A 31 5.03 -27.79 25.80
CA GLY A 31 4.39 -28.81 24.99
C GLY A 31 3.61 -29.80 25.84
N SER A 32 2.65 -30.51 25.24
CA SER A 32 1.86 -31.55 25.92
C SER A 32 2.73 -32.71 26.45
N ASN A 33 3.94 -32.85 25.93
CA ASN A 33 4.96 -33.80 26.37
C ASN A 33 5.84 -33.29 27.52
N GLY A 34 5.53 -32.13 28.11
CA GLY A 34 6.31 -31.55 29.20
C GLY A 34 7.62 -30.90 28.77
N VAL A 35 7.87 -30.75 27.46
CA VAL A 35 9.08 -30.13 26.92
C VAL A 35 8.81 -28.68 26.57
N ILE A 36 9.76 -27.80 26.90
CA ILE A 36 9.70 -26.39 26.51
C ILE A 36 10.02 -26.25 25.02
N GLU A 37 9.08 -25.73 24.24
CA GLU A 37 9.26 -25.44 22.81
C GLU A 37 9.26 -23.93 22.54
N HIS A 38 10.23 -23.46 21.75
CA HIS A 38 10.21 -22.12 21.18
C HIS A 38 9.45 -22.12 19.86
N GLN A 39 8.31 -21.43 19.84
CA GLN A 39 7.50 -21.23 18.64
C GLN A 39 7.72 -19.81 18.12
N PRO A 40 7.92 -19.60 16.81
CA PRO A 40 8.05 -18.25 16.27
C PRO A 40 6.82 -17.43 16.63
N ARG A 41 7.03 -16.20 17.11
CA ARG A 41 5.93 -15.30 17.40
C ARG A 41 5.18 -15.07 16.10
N ARG A 42 3.87 -15.36 16.08
CA ARG A 42 3.01 -14.97 14.96
C ARG A 42 2.93 -13.45 14.96
N GLU A 43 3.80 -12.82 14.18
CA GLU A 43 3.58 -11.44 13.77
C GLU A 43 2.29 -11.43 12.97
N LEU A 44 1.22 -10.88 13.54
CA LEU A 44 0.13 -10.36 12.72
C LEU A 44 0.81 -9.33 11.83
N ALA A 45 1.00 -9.67 10.55
CA ALA A 45 1.40 -8.68 9.57
C ALA A 45 0.26 -7.67 9.54
N GLY A 46 0.37 -6.59 10.32
CA GLY A 46 -0.53 -5.47 10.23
C GLY A 46 -0.55 -5.01 8.77
N LEU A 47 -1.69 -4.47 8.33
CA LEU A 47 -1.77 -3.86 7.02
C LEU A 47 -0.88 -2.60 7.03
N VAL A 48 0.41 -2.78 6.80
CA VAL A 48 1.36 -1.67 6.69
C VAL A 48 1.15 -1.07 5.31
N VAL A 49 0.40 0.02 5.27
CA VAL A 49 0.33 0.85 4.07
C VAL A 49 1.70 1.51 3.91
N PRO A 50 2.44 1.26 2.82
CA PRO A 50 3.73 1.91 2.62
C PRO A 50 3.53 3.44 2.57
N PRO A 51 4.53 4.25 2.96
CA PRO A 51 4.39 5.72 2.97
C PRO A 51 3.90 6.32 1.64
N ILE A 52 4.29 5.69 0.52
CA ILE A 52 3.84 6.08 -0.81
C ILE A 52 2.32 5.88 -1.02
N GLY A 53 1.74 4.85 -0.39
CA GLY A 53 0.30 4.62 -0.41
C GLY A 53 -0.46 5.71 0.34
N VAL A 54 0.06 6.16 1.48
CA VAL A 54 -0.52 7.29 2.24
C VAL A 54 -0.48 8.56 1.40
N LEU A 55 0.67 8.86 0.79
CA LEU A 55 0.84 10.04 -0.08
C LEU A 55 -0.19 10.05 -1.23
N LEU A 56 -0.35 8.91 -1.91
CA LEU A 56 -1.32 8.78 -3.00
C LEU A 56 -2.76 9.01 -2.51
N ILE A 57 -3.15 8.35 -1.42
CA ILE A 57 -4.51 8.51 -0.85
C ILE A 57 -4.78 9.98 -0.51
N SER A 58 -3.83 10.65 0.15
CA SER A 58 -3.94 12.08 0.48
C SER A 58 -4.03 12.95 -0.77
N PHE A 59 -3.23 12.67 -1.80
CA PHE A 59 -3.25 13.41 -3.07
C PHE A 59 -4.61 13.30 -3.77
N PHE A 60 -5.15 12.08 -3.90
CA PHE A 60 -6.46 11.87 -4.52
C PHE A 60 -7.59 12.46 -3.67
N GLY A 61 -7.54 12.33 -2.35
CA GLY A 61 -8.51 12.97 -1.45
C GLY A 61 -8.53 14.49 -1.61
N PHE A 62 -7.36 15.12 -1.68
CA PHE A 62 -7.24 16.56 -1.92
C PHE A 62 -7.81 16.98 -3.29
N LYS A 63 -7.53 16.21 -4.36
CA LYS A 63 -8.08 16.47 -5.70
C LYS A 63 -9.61 16.45 -5.71
N ILE A 64 -10.22 15.51 -5.00
CA ILE A 64 -11.68 15.38 -4.91
C ILE A 64 -12.30 16.58 -4.16
N VAL A 65 -11.70 16.98 -3.02
CA VAL A 65 -12.17 18.14 -2.25
C VAL A 65 -12.08 19.43 -3.06
N LEU A 66 -10.96 19.64 -3.77
CA LEU A 66 -10.81 20.79 -4.66
C LEU A 66 -11.85 20.80 -5.76
N PHE A 67 -12.06 19.67 -6.44
CA PHE A 67 -13.03 19.60 -7.54
C PHE A 67 -14.46 19.84 -7.04
N SER A 68 -14.82 19.24 -5.90
CA SER A 68 -16.14 19.40 -5.29
C SER A 68 -16.40 20.82 -4.76
N SER A 69 -15.37 21.54 -4.30
CA SER A 69 -15.53 22.90 -3.75
C SER A 69 -15.50 23.99 -4.81
N LEU A 70 -14.71 23.83 -5.88
CA LEU A 70 -14.58 24.84 -6.94
C LEU A 70 -15.63 24.65 -8.06
N GLY A 71 -16.11 23.43 -8.29
CA GLY A 71 -16.93 23.09 -9.44
C GLY A 71 -16.14 23.02 -10.75
N ALA A 72 -16.70 22.36 -11.76
CA ALA A 72 -16.01 22.02 -13.01
C ALA A 72 -15.47 23.26 -13.77
N ASP A 73 -16.23 24.35 -13.80
CA ASP A 73 -15.88 25.55 -14.58
C ASP A 73 -14.76 26.40 -13.95
N ALA A 74 -14.70 26.48 -12.62
CA ALA A 74 -13.60 27.17 -11.96
C ALA A 74 -12.33 26.30 -11.97
N TYR A 75 -12.47 24.98 -11.76
CA TYR A 75 -11.34 24.05 -11.84
C TYR A 75 -10.65 24.08 -13.21
N GLY A 76 -11.43 24.10 -14.31
CA GLY A 76 -10.90 24.23 -15.67
C GLY A 76 -10.06 25.49 -15.89
N ARG A 77 -10.47 26.63 -15.33
CA ARG A 77 -9.74 27.91 -15.42
C ARG A 77 -8.42 27.90 -14.64
N HIS A 78 -8.40 27.24 -13.48
CA HIS A 78 -7.15 27.07 -12.72
C HIS A 78 -6.19 26.11 -13.41
N LEU A 79 -6.72 25.06 -14.05
CA LEU A 79 -5.91 24.10 -14.81
C LEU A 79 -5.27 24.75 -16.05
N SER A 80 -6.01 25.60 -16.76
CA SER A 80 -5.47 26.34 -17.91
C SER A 80 -4.37 27.33 -17.48
N ALA A 81 -4.57 28.04 -16.36
CA ALA A 81 -3.54 28.91 -15.79
C ALA A 81 -2.27 28.13 -15.38
N LEU A 82 -2.44 26.90 -14.87
CA LEU A 82 -1.32 26.03 -14.47
C LEU A 82 -0.55 25.49 -15.68
N ALA A 83 -1.23 25.26 -16.81
CA ALA A 83 -0.61 24.82 -18.07
C ALA A 83 0.23 25.92 -18.74
N GLU A 84 -0.10 27.19 -18.51
CA GLU A 84 0.63 28.34 -19.07
C GLU A 84 1.86 28.73 -18.23
N GLY A 85 1.92 28.27 -16.98
CA GLY A 85 2.97 28.59 -16.01
C GLY A 85 4.34 27.94 -16.26
N THR A 86 5.15 27.93 -15.20
CA THR A 86 6.50 27.38 -15.11
C THR A 86 6.54 25.86 -15.31
N MET A 87 7.73 25.30 -15.52
CA MET A 87 7.91 23.86 -15.78
C MET A 87 7.36 22.95 -14.67
N VAL A 88 7.43 23.40 -13.41
CA VAL A 88 6.86 22.67 -12.25
C VAL A 88 5.33 22.73 -12.28
N GLU A 89 4.76 23.87 -12.62
CA GLU A 89 3.31 24.07 -12.74
C GLU A 89 2.72 23.25 -13.89
N ARG A 90 3.41 23.18 -15.04
CA ARG A 90 3.00 22.33 -16.17
C ARG A 90 2.94 20.85 -15.82
N ILE A 91 3.91 20.35 -15.03
CA ILE A 91 3.89 18.97 -14.52
C ILE A 91 2.69 18.77 -13.60
N GLY A 92 2.41 19.74 -12.73
CA GLY A 92 1.20 19.76 -11.91
C GLY A 92 -0.09 19.75 -12.73
N ALA A 93 -0.14 20.50 -13.83
CA ALA A 93 -1.28 20.55 -14.75
C ALA A 93 -1.53 19.20 -15.43
N VAL A 94 -0.47 18.51 -15.86
CA VAL A 94 -0.58 17.16 -16.42
C VAL A 94 -1.07 16.15 -15.36
N LEU A 95 -0.59 16.24 -14.12
CA LEU A 95 -1.06 15.38 -13.01
C LEU A 95 -2.52 15.68 -12.60
N MET A 96 -2.92 16.94 -12.72
CA MET A 96 -4.24 17.45 -12.34
C MET A 96 -5.27 17.39 -13.49
N ALA A 97 -4.85 17.01 -14.70
CA ALA A 97 -5.73 16.89 -15.85
C ALA A 97 -6.96 16.02 -15.52
N ALA A 98 -8.09 16.39 -16.12
CA ALA A 98 -9.38 15.76 -15.86
C ALA A 98 -9.40 14.33 -16.44
N ASP A 99 -8.88 13.39 -15.67
CA ASP A 99 -8.95 11.97 -16.00
C ASP A 99 -10.39 11.44 -15.76
N PRO A 100 -10.86 10.46 -16.56
CA PRO A 100 -12.16 9.80 -16.40
C PRO A 100 -12.46 9.31 -14.97
N LEU A 101 -11.42 8.97 -14.21
CA LEU A 101 -11.50 8.60 -12.79
C LEU A 101 -12.00 9.74 -11.88
N THR A 102 -11.70 10.99 -12.23
CA THR A 102 -12.14 12.18 -11.48
C THR A 102 -13.64 12.41 -11.68
N MET A 103 -14.15 12.19 -12.90
CA MET A 103 -15.58 12.31 -13.19
C MET A 103 -16.40 11.26 -12.43
N ILE A 104 -15.93 10.00 -12.42
CA ILE A 104 -16.57 8.90 -11.67
C ILE A 104 -16.52 9.16 -10.16
N ALA A 105 -15.38 9.64 -9.63
CA ALA A 105 -15.26 9.97 -8.21
C ALA A 105 -16.19 11.12 -7.77
N THR A 106 -16.42 12.09 -8.65
CA THR A 106 -17.34 13.21 -8.38
C THR A 106 -18.78 12.72 -8.28
N GLU A 107 -19.19 11.79 -9.15
CA GLU A 107 -20.55 11.21 -9.13
C GLU A 107 -20.80 10.39 -7.85
N VAL A 108 -19.78 9.71 -7.32
CA VAL A 108 -19.90 8.99 -6.04
C VAL A 108 -20.02 9.95 -4.85
N VAL A 109 -19.30 11.06 -4.87
CA VAL A 109 -19.33 12.06 -3.78
C VAL A 109 -20.61 12.89 -3.80
N SER A 110 -21.11 13.31 -4.96
CA SER A 110 -22.38 14.05 -5.08
C SER A 110 -23.60 13.22 -4.69
N ARG A 111 -23.46 11.88 -4.70
CA ARG A 111 -24.50 10.95 -4.26
C ARG A 111 -24.44 10.67 -2.75
N LEU A 112 -23.34 11.05 -2.10
CA LEU A 112 -23.09 10.86 -0.67
C LEU A 112 -23.42 12.11 0.17
N MET A 113 -23.44 13.29 -0.47
CA MET A 113 -23.93 14.56 0.09
C MET A 113 -25.38 14.80 -0.31
#